data_AF-A0A6A5ADM1-F1
#
_entry.id   AF-A0A6A5ADM1-F1
#
_cell.length_a   1.000
_cell.length_b   1.000
_cell.length_c   1.000
_cell.angle_alpha   90.00
_cell.angle_beta   90.00
_cell.angle_gamma   90.00
#
_symmetry.space_group_name_H-M   'P 1'
#
loop_
_entity.id
_entity.type
_entity.pdbx_description
1 polymer ?
#
loop_
_entity_poly.entity_id
_entity_poly.type
_entity_poly.pdbx_seq_one_letter_code
_entity_poly.pdbx_strand_id
1 'polypeptide(L)'
;MIFNYVKRNATPSLTEEHKHVRLNFALEHLNKPPAWTMVICSDEIKFNLDGPDGLQHYWRDLRHEHETYLSRKFGGKSVMVWGAFSSAGLSELAFLEGNQNADKYIWTLQDYLFPFAHDAYSDDILFQQDTASIHRAKATMEFLREQKVTVFAHPVLFPDLNPIENLWGIVVREVYKDKTAINLAWAKIDPVTIQNLVESMPRRCTGVVVAMNGGMTKY
;
A
#
# COMPACT_ATOMS: atom_id res chain seq x y z
N MET A 1 -27.03 -23.65 -12.70
CA MET A 1 -26.74 -22.20 -12.69
C MET A 1 -25.32 -22.02 -12.21
N ILE A 2 -24.45 -21.43 -13.03
CA ILE A 2 -23.05 -21.14 -12.67
C ILE A 2 -23.03 -19.68 -12.20
N PHE A 3 -22.92 -19.46 -10.89
CA PHE A 3 -22.66 -18.14 -10.33
C PHE A 3 -21.17 -18.05 -9.99
N ASN A 4 -20.53 -16.93 -10.30
CA ASN A 4 -19.16 -16.65 -9.89
C ASN A 4 -19.14 -15.43 -8.96
N TYR A 5 -18.47 -15.57 -7.82
CA TYR A 5 -18.18 -14.49 -6.88
C TYR A 5 -16.93 -13.76 -7.36
N VAL A 6 -17.06 -12.52 -7.85
CA VAL A 6 -15.94 -11.76 -8.45
C VAL A 6 -15.88 -10.34 -7.88
N LYS A 7 -14.68 -9.93 -7.47
CA LYS A 7 -14.38 -8.55 -7.05
C LYS A 7 -14.44 -7.62 -8.27
N ARG A 8 -15.09 -6.46 -8.15
CA ARG A 8 -14.98 -5.40 -9.17
C ARG A 8 -13.57 -4.81 -9.11
N ASN A 9 -12.79 -4.96 -10.18
CA ASN A 9 -11.50 -4.26 -10.31
C ASN A 9 -11.79 -2.80 -10.69
N ALA A 10 -11.63 -1.89 -9.73
CA ALA A 10 -11.51 -0.46 -9.99
C ALA A 10 -10.02 -0.05 -10.03
N THR A 11 -9.17 -0.92 -10.58
CA THR A 11 -7.77 -0.60 -10.82
C THR A 11 -7.66 -0.04 -12.23
N PRO A 12 -7.02 1.13 -12.45
CA PRO A 12 -6.73 1.61 -13.80
C PRO A 12 -6.08 0.49 -14.62
N SER A 13 -6.50 0.31 -15.88
CA SER A 13 -5.88 -0.68 -16.75
C SER A 13 -4.38 -0.38 -16.86
N LEU A 14 -3.53 -1.37 -16.61
CA LEU A 14 -2.09 -1.24 -16.79
C LEU A 14 -1.80 -0.88 -18.26
N THR A 15 -1.18 0.28 -18.48
CA THR A 15 -0.64 0.65 -19.80
C THR A 15 0.60 -0.19 -20.09
N GLU A 16 1.02 -0.26 -21.35
CA GLU A 16 2.28 -0.95 -21.71
C GLU A 16 3.49 -0.30 -21.04
N GLU A 17 3.48 1.02 -20.84
CA GLU A 17 4.51 1.73 -20.08
C GLU A 17 4.55 1.26 -18.62
N HIS A 18 3.40 1.15 -17.96
CA HIS A 18 3.33 0.63 -16.59
C HIS A 18 3.89 -0.79 -16.51
N LYS A 19 3.53 -1.67 -17.46
CA LYS A 19 4.05 -3.04 -17.52
C LYS A 19 5.58 -3.07 -17.68
N HIS A 20 6.12 -2.21 -18.53
CA HIS A 20 7.57 -2.11 -18.74
C HIS A 20 8.30 -1.64 -17.47
N VAL A 21 7.77 -0.62 -16.78
CA VAL A 21 8.33 -0.14 -15.51
C VAL A 21 8.30 -1.23 -14.44
N ARG A 22 7.20 -1.99 -14.33
CA ARG A 22 7.10 -3.16 -13.42
C ARG A 22 8.14 -4.21 -13.73
N LEU A 23 8.28 -4.56 -15.01
CA LEU A 23 9.22 -5.58 -15.45
C LEU A 23 10.66 -5.17 -15.14
N ASN A 24 11.03 -3.92 -15.42
CA ASN A 24 12.37 -3.41 -15.11
C ASN A 24 12.65 -3.43 -13.61
N PHE A 25 11.72 -2.96 -12.79
CA PHE A 25 11.84 -3.05 -11.33
C PHE A 25 12.02 -4.50 -10.88
N ALA A 26 11.17 -5.42 -11.34
CA ALA A 26 11.24 -6.81 -10.93
C ALA A 26 12.56 -7.47 -11.35
N LEU A 27 13.03 -7.22 -12.58
CA LEU A 27 14.30 -7.76 -13.08
C LEU A 27 15.49 -7.19 -12.31
N GLU A 28 15.53 -5.89 -12.05
CA GLU A 28 16.60 -5.25 -11.29
C GLU A 28 16.73 -5.85 -9.89
N HIS A 29 15.60 -5.99 -9.18
CA HIS A 29 15.58 -6.48 -7.81
C HIS A 29 15.68 -8.01 -7.70
N LEU A 30 15.53 -8.75 -8.80
CA LEU A 30 15.91 -10.16 -8.86
C LEU A 30 17.40 -10.33 -9.14
N ASN A 31 17.98 -9.47 -9.99
CA ASN A 31 19.40 -9.52 -10.34
C ASN A 31 20.29 -9.00 -9.20
N LYS A 32 19.87 -7.94 -8.51
CA LYS A 32 20.55 -7.36 -7.36
C LYS A 32 19.55 -7.16 -6.22
N PRO A 33 19.20 -8.22 -5.47
CA PRO A 33 18.22 -8.13 -4.41
C PRO A 33 18.67 -7.16 -3.31
N PRO A 34 17.84 -6.19 -2.90
CA PRO A 34 18.11 -5.39 -1.72
C PRO A 34 17.96 -6.27 -0.47
N ALA A 35 18.45 -5.78 0.66
CA ALA A 35 18.09 -6.33 1.96
C ALA A 35 16.61 -5.99 2.23
N TRP A 36 15.69 -6.81 1.72
CA TRP A 36 14.24 -6.59 1.88
C TRP A 36 13.82 -6.45 3.35
N THR A 37 14.56 -7.08 4.27
CA THR A 37 14.40 -6.94 5.72
C THR A 37 14.69 -5.54 6.25
N MET A 38 15.46 -4.73 5.54
CA MET A 38 15.76 -3.34 5.90
C MET A 38 14.83 -2.34 5.22
N VAL A 39 14.04 -2.76 4.23
CA VAL A 39 13.11 -1.86 3.53
C VAL A 39 11.92 -1.58 4.43
N ILE A 40 11.72 -0.31 4.76
CA ILE A 40 10.50 0.18 5.41
C ILE A 40 9.49 0.52 4.32
N CYS A 41 8.40 -0.25 4.25
CA CYS A 41 7.28 0.03 3.37
C CYS A 41 6.27 0.94 4.08
N SER A 42 5.70 1.90 3.37
CA SER A 42 4.62 2.75 3.89
C SER A 42 3.55 2.98 2.85
N ASP A 43 2.35 3.32 3.31
CA ASP A 43 1.22 3.69 2.46
C ASP A 43 0.09 4.33 3.28
N GLU A 44 -0.83 4.99 2.58
CA GLU A 44 -2.06 5.55 3.13
C GLU A 44 -3.29 4.72 2.72
N ILE A 45 -4.16 4.44 3.68
CA ILE A 45 -5.48 3.87 3.41
C ILE A 45 -6.60 4.77 3.92
N LYS A 46 -7.71 4.78 3.18
CA LYS A 46 -8.94 5.46 3.57
C LYS A 46 -9.96 4.47 4.15
N PHE A 47 -10.40 4.71 5.38
CA PHE A 47 -11.55 4.05 5.98
C PHE A 47 -12.78 4.95 5.88
N ASN A 48 -13.91 4.43 5.40
CA ASN A 48 -15.18 5.15 5.40
C ASN A 48 -16.12 4.53 6.44
N LEU A 49 -16.92 5.35 7.13
CA LEU A 49 -17.88 4.84 8.12
C LEU A 49 -18.91 3.88 7.52
N ASP A 50 -19.24 4.05 6.24
CA ASP A 50 -20.27 3.27 5.54
C ASP A 50 -19.72 2.01 4.88
N GLY A 51 -18.47 1.62 5.20
CA GLY A 51 -17.78 0.47 4.60
C GLY A 51 -16.59 0.87 3.72
N PRO A 52 -15.67 -0.06 3.42
CA PRO A 52 -14.49 0.22 2.62
C PRO A 52 -14.86 0.55 1.18
N ASP A 53 -14.01 1.35 0.54
CA ASP A 53 -14.09 1.57 -0.91
C ASP A 53 -13.96 0.22 -1.63
N GLY A 54 -15.06 -0.27 -2.19
CA GLY A 54 -15.09 -1.52 -2.97
C GLY A 54 -15.75 -2.75 -2.33
N LEU A 55 -16.32 -2.68 -1.11
CA LEU A 55 -17.23 -3.74 -0.61
C LEU A 55 -18.64 -3.60 -1.21
N GLN A 56 -18.75 -3.65 -2.53
CA GLN A 56 -20.03 -3.79 -3.24
C GLN A 56 -20.13 -5.19 -3.85
N HIS A 57 -20.48 -6.18 -3.02
CA HIS A 57 -20.93 -7.48 -3.52
C HIS A 57 -22.41 -7.38 -3.90
N TYR A 58 -22.76 -7.75 -5.13
CA TYR A 58 -24.16 -7.97 -5.51
C TYR A 58 -24.27 -9.19 -6.44
N TRP A 59 -25.40 -9.88 -6.37
CA TRP A 59 -25.71 -10.99 -7.26
C TRP A 59 -26.16 -10.42 -8.61
N ARG A 60 -25.36 -10.65 -9.66
CA ARG A 60 -25.68 -10.20 -11.02
C ARG A 60 -26.44 -11.30 -11.78
N ASP A 61 -27.66 -11.02 -12.19
CA ASP A 61 -28.36 -11.81 -13.21
C ASP A 61 -27.91 -11.34 -14.61
N LEU A 62 -27.40 -12.26 -15.43
CA LEU A 62 -26.88 -11.96 -16.77
C LEU A 62 -27.95 -11.64 -17.82
N ARG A 63 -29.24 -11.75 -17.46
CA ARG A 63 -30.38 -11.56 -18.38
C ARG A 63 -30.91 -10.12 -18.44
N HIS A 64 -30.38 -9.19 -17.64
CA HIS A 64 -30.80 -7.79 -17.58
C HIS A 64 -29.65 -6.83 -17.96
N GLU A 65 -30.00 -5.60 -18.37
CA GLU A 65 -29.00 -4.57 -18.68
C GLU A 65 -28.14 -4.22 -17.45
N HIS A 66 -26.90 -3.78 -17.71
CA HIS A 66 -25.94 -3.47 -16.66
C HIS A 66 -26.39 -2.24 -15.87
N GLU A 67 -26.77 -2.42 -14.61
CA GLU A 67 -27.00 -1.29 -13.70
C GLU A 67 -25.69 -0.53 -13.47
N THR A 68 -25.61 0.67 -14.04
CA THR A 68 -24.59 1.67 -13.74
C THR A 68 -25.01 2.46 -12.51
N TYR A 69 -24.21 2.37 -11.44
CA TYR A 69 -24.37 3.24 -10.28
C TYR A 69 -23.54 4.53 -10.49
N LEU A 70 -24.11 5.67 -10.12
CA LEU A 70 -23.41 6.96 -10.13
C LEU A 70 -22.33 6.98 -9.05
N SER A 71 -21.11 7.41 -9.40
CA SER A 71 -20.07 7.67 -8.40
C SER A 71 -20.59 8.60 -7.30
N ARG A 72 -20.18 8.36 -6.06
CA ARG A 72 -20.62 9.13 -4.88
C ARG A 72 -20.42 10.63 -5.12
N LYS A 73 -21.53 11.37 -5.19
CA LYS A 73 -21.52 12.83 -5.12
C LYS A 73 -21.66 13.23 -3.65
N PHE A 74 -20.52 13.28 -2.95
CA PHE A 74 -20.33 13.84 -1.58
C PHE A 74 -21.00 13.10 -0.40
N GLY A 75 -20.36 13.12 0.79
CA GLY A 75 -21.08 13.06 2.08
C GLY A 75 -20.65 12.04 3.16
N GLY A 76 -19.80 11.04 2.88
CA GLY A 76 -19.38 10.07 3.90
C GLY A 76 -18.27 10.63 4.80
N LYS A 77 -18.38 10.49 6.13
CA LYS A 77 -17.24 10.69 7.03
C LYS A 77 -16.24 9.57 6.78
N SER A 78 -14.99 9.95 6.57
CA SER A 78 -13.89 9.03 6.33
C SER A 78 -12.67 9.47 7.11
N VAL A 79 -11.82 8.53 7.45
CA VAL A 79 -10.51 8.81 8.03
C VAL A 79 -9.43 8.24 7.11
N MET A 80 -8.42 9.05 6.82
CA MET A 80 -7.23 8.60 6.12
C MET A 80 -6.19 8.25 7.18
N VAL A 81 -5.53 7.11 7.00
CA VAL A 81 -4.60 6.56 7.96
C VAL A 81 -3.31 6.22 7.23
N TRP A 82 -2.19 6.69 7.75
CA TRP A 82 -0.85 6.30 7.30
C TRP A 82 -0.26 5.29 8.27
N GLY A 83 0.49 4.35 7.73
CA GLY A 83 1.28 3.40 8.50
C GLY A 83 2.50 2.95 7.72
N ALA A 84 3.47 2.42 8.44
CA ALA A 84 4.66 1.81 7.89
C ALA A 84 4.98 0.48 8.57
N PHE A 85 5.72 -0.37 7.88
CA PHE A 85 6.21 -1.61 8.45
C PHE A 85 7.52 -2.05 7.80
N SER A 86 8.25 -2.91 8.48
CA SER A 86 9.44 -3.58 7.98
C SER A 86 9.56 -4.96 8.65
N SER A 87 10.67 -5.69 8.43
CA SER A 87 10.89 -6.93 9.19
C SER A 87 11.05 -6.70 10.70
N ALA A 88 11.28 -5.47 11.15
CA ALA A 88 11.38 -5.15 12.57
C ALA A 88 10.01 -5.06 13.27
N GLY A 89 8.94 -4.80 12.51
CA GLY A 89 7.60 -4.65 13.07
C GLY A 89 6.77 -3.61 12.33
N LEU A 90 5.85 -3.00 13.08
CA LEU A 90 4.91 -1.99 12.59
C LEU A 90 5.23 -0.65 13.22
N SER A 91 5.07 0.43 12.47
CA SER A 91 5.04 1.77 13.05
C SER A 91 3.75 2.01 13.83
N GLU A 92 3.72 3.09 14.60
CA GLU A 92 2.44 3.68 15.00
C GLU A 92 1.66 4.18 13.78
N LEU A 93 0.34 4.28 13.93
CA LEU A 93 -0.55 4.79 12.88
C LEU A 93 -0.77 6.29 13.01
N ALA A 94 -0.63 7.01 11.91
CA ALA A 94 -0.97 8.43 11.84
C ALA A 94 -2.38 8.61 11.27
N PHE A 95 -3.27 9.27 12.02
CA PHE A 95 -4.59 9.64 11.52
C PHE A 95 -4.52 11.00 10.84
N LEU A 96 -4.66 11.01 9.51
CA LEU A 96 -4.40 12.19 8.69
C LEU A 96 -5.65 13.04 8.57
N GLU A 97 -5.55 14.30 9.02
CA GLU A 97 -6.66 15.25 9.01
C GLU A 97 -6.65 16.18 7.79
N GLY A 98 -7.82 16.26 7.13
CA GLY A 98 -8.05 17.13 5.98
C GLY A 98 -7.18 16.79 4.78
N ASN A 99 -7.03 17.77 3.89
CA ASN A 99 -6.21 17.60 2.69
C ASN A 99 -4.73 17.48 3.07
N GLN A 100 -4.06 16.53 2.42
CA GLN A 100 -2.62 16.30 2.56
C GLN A 100 -1.84 17.20 1.59
N ASN A 101 -0.70 17.69 2.06
CA ASN A 101 0.27 18.45 1.28
C ASN A 101 1.69 18.00 1.68
N ALA A 102 2.72 18.53 1.01
CA ALA A 102 4.10 18.15 1.29
C ALA A 102 4.50 18.40 2.75
N ASP A 103 4.10 19.55 3.32
CA ASP A 103 4.45 19.89 4.71
C ASP A 103 3.84 18.89 5.70
N LYS A 104 2.53 18.59 5.58
CA LYS A 104 1.87 17.58 6.42
C LYS A 104 2.48 16.20 6.26
N TYR A 105 2.89 15.84 5.05
CA TYR A 105 3.58 14.58 4.83
C TYR A 105 4.94 14.56 5.55
N ILE A 106 5.73 15.65 5.47
CA ILE A 106 6.97 15.79 6.24
C ILE A 106 6.72 15.63 7.74
N TRP A 107 5.66 16.23 8.29
CA TRP A 107 5.26 16.02 9.69
C TRP A 107 4.95 14.55 10.00
N THR A 108 4.22 13.86 9.13
CA THR A 108 3.97 12.41 9.27
C THR A 108 5.26 11.62 9.31
N LEU A 109 6.23 11.94 8.43
CA LEU A 109 7.53 11.28 8.46
C LEU A 109 8.31 11.58 9.75
N GLN A 110 8.24 12.82 10.24
CA GLN A 110 8.89 13.26 11.47
C GLN A 110 8.37 12.52 12.71
N ASP A 111 7.05 12.44 12.85
CA ASP A 111 6.43 11.97 14.07
C ASP A 111 6.21 10.45 14.08
N TYR A 112 6.17 9.80 12.91
CA TYR A 112 5.81 8.38 12.80
C TYR A 112 6.86 7.52 12.08
N LEU A 113 7.46 8.00 10.98
CA LEU A 113 8.49 7.21 10.28
C LEU A 113 9.80 7.19 11.07
N PHE A 114 10.36 8.36 11.43
CA PHE A 114 11.70 8.39 12.03
C PHE A 114 11.80 7.73 13.40
N PRO A 115 10.83 7.88 14.33
CA PRO A 115 10.87 7.15 15.59
C PRO A 115 10.91 5.63 15.36
N PHE A 116 10.08 5.13 14.44
CA PHE A 116 10.08 3.71 14.06
C PHE A 116 11.40 3.28 13.40
N ALA A 117 11.89 4.06 12.44
CA ALA A 117 13.09 3.73 11.69
C ALA A 117 14.35 3.78 12.57
N HIS A 118 14.44 4.73 13.51
CA HIS A 118 15.60 4.87 14.39
C HIS A 118 15.65 3.75 15.43
N ASP A 119 14.49 3.34 15.97
CA ASP A 119 14.38 2.18 16.86
C ASP A 119 14.81 0.88 16.16
N ALA A 120 14.45 0.73 14.88
CA ALA A 120 14.71 -0.49 14.12
C ALA A 120 16.11 -0.55 13.44
N TYR A 121 16.62 0.57 12.92
CA TYR A 121 17.76 0.59 11.98
C TYR A 121 18.78 1.70 12.22
N SER A 122 18.68 2.44 13.33
CA SER A 122 19.54 3.60 13.63
C SER A 122 19.54 4.64 12.51
N ASP A 123 20.62 4.74 11.72
CA ASP A 123 20.83 5.80 10.73
C ASP A 123 20.73 5.32 9.27
N ASP A 124 20.74 4.00 9.03
CA ASP A 124 20.71 3.41 7.69
C ASP A 124 19.26 3.17 7.23
N ILE A 125 18.52 4.26 7.04
CA ILE A 125 17.09 4.21 6.72
C ILE A 125 16.89 3.97 5.22
N LEU A 126 16.36 2.79 4.88
CA LEU A 126 15.90 2.43 3.53
C LEU A 126 14.37 2.50 3.45
N PHE A 127 13.86 3.60 2.89
CA PHE A 127 12.44 3.93 2.97
C PHE A 127 11.75 3.87 1.60
N GLN A 128 10.70 3.06 1.51
CA GLN A 128 9.83 2.97 0.36
C GLN A 128 8.60 3.90 0.54
N GLN A 129 8.41 4.78 -0.44
CA GLN A 129 7.21 5.60 -0.61
C GLN A 129 6.69 5.47 -2.05
N ASP A 130 5.40 5.73 -2.25
CA ASP A 130 4.82 5.73 -3.58
C ASP A 130 5.20 7.01 -4.37
N THR A 131 4.65 7.14 -5.58
CA THR A 131 4.96 8.26 -6.48
C THR A 131 3.97 9.43 -6.42
N ALA A 132 3.13 9.52 -5.38
CA ALA A 132 2.19 10.61 -5.19
C ALA A 132 2.90 11.97 -5.29
N SER A 133 2.18 12.98 -5.77
CA SER A 133 2.77 14.30 -6.03
C SER A 133 3.36 14.95 -4.78
N ILE A 134 2.79 14.68 -3.60
CA ILE A 134 3.28 15.18 -2.32
C ILE A 134 4.55 14.43 -1.85
N HIS A 135 4.72 13.16 -2.19
CA HIS A 135 5.92 12.37 -1.88
C HIS A 135 7.10 12.77 -2.77
N ARG A 136 6.80 13.13 -4.03
CA ARG A 136 7.79 13.64 -5.00
C ARG A 136 7.98 15.17 -4.97
N ALA A 137 7.29 15.86 -4.06
CA ALA A 137 7.44 17.31 -3.95
C ALA A 137 8.89 17.67 -3.60
N LYS A 138 9.37 18.81 -4.12
CA LYS A 138 10.74 19.27 -3.87
C LYS A 138 11.07 19.32 -2.38
N ALA A 139 10.16 19.90 -1.57
CA ALA A 139 10.31 20.00 -0.12
C ALA A 139 10.48 18.61 0.53
N THR A 140 9.65 17.63 0.17
CA THR A 140 9.72 16.26 0.70
C THR A 140 11.04 15.59 0.34
N MET A 141 11.46 15.68 -0.92
CA MET A 141 12.70 15.05 -1.37
C MET A 141 13.95 15.73 -0.79
N GLU A 142 13.94 17.06 -0.63
CA GLU A 142 15.01 17.79 0.05
C GLU A 142 15.09 17.39 1.53
N PHE A 143 13.95 17.30 2.20
CA PHE A 143 13.86 16.85 3.58
C PHE A 143 14.41 15.43 3.79
N LEU A 144 13.97 14.46 2.99
CA LEU A 144 14.47 13.08 3.05
C LEU A 144 16.00 13.02 2.84
N ARG A 145 16.52 13.81 1.90
CA ARG A 145 17.97 13.92 1.66
C ARG A 145 18.71 14.52 2.85
N GLU A 146 18.17 15.55 3.50
CA GLU A 146 18.74 16.16 4.71
C GLU A 146 18.78 15.19 5.89
N GLN A 147 17.73 14.36 6.03
CA GLN A 147 17.65 13.28 7.01
C GLN A 147 18.46 12.03 6.62
N LYS A 148 19.23 12.08 5.52
CA LYS A 148 20.05 10.98 5.00
C LYS A 148 19.27 9.68 4.72
N VAL A 149 17.99 9.80 4.38
CA VAL A 149 17.16 8.66 4.01
C VAL A 149 17.49 8.19 2.60
N THR A 150 17.73 6.90 2.45
CA THR A 150 17.80 6.26 1.13
C THR A 150 16.38 5.94 0.68
N VAL A 151 15.87 6.70 -0.29
CA VAL A 151 14.56 6.44 -0.86
C VAL A 151 14.64 5.21 -1.76
N PHE A 152 13.91 4.17 -1.39
CA PHE A 152 13.73 2.95 -2.17
C PHE A 152 12.69 3.21 -3.26
N ALA A 153 13.14 3.24 -4.52
CA ALA A 153 12.30 3.59 -5.65
C ALA A 153 11.20 2.54 -5.88
N HIS A 154 9.95 2.90 -5.59
CA HIS A 154 8.79 2.06 -5.92
C HIS A 154 8.19 2.46 -7.27
N PRO A 155 7.85 1.50 -8.12
CA PRO A 155 7.27 1.80 -9.42
C PRO A 155 5.81 2.31 -9.25
N VAL A 156 5.37 3.22 -10.12
CA VAL A 156 4.07 3.93 -10.07
C VAL A 156 2.88 2.97 -10.28
N LEU A 157 1.86 2.93 -9.41
CA LEU A 157 0.61 2.14 -9.56
C LEU A 157 0.70 0.62 -9.32
N PHE A 158 1.51 0.17 -8.35
CA PHE A 158 1.74 -1.27 -8.14
C PHE A 158 1.50 -1.73 -6.70
N PRO A 159 0.21 -1.91 -6.31
CA PRO A 159 -0.13 -2.37 -4.97
C PRO A 159 0.34 -3.80 -4.70
N ASP A 160 0.41 -4.65 -5.72
CA ASP A 160 0.84 -6.04 -5.57
C ASP A 160 2.35 -6.19 -5.27
N LEU A 161 3.14 -5.13 -5.52
CA LEU A 161 4.54 -5.01 -5.14
C LEU A 161 4.76 -4.25 -3.82
N ASN A 162 3.72 -3.66 -3.22
CA ASN A 162 3.81 -3.02 -1.91
C ASN A 162 3.17 -3.94 -0.86
N PRO A 163 3.96 -4.69 -0.07
CA PRO A 163 3.42 -5.69 0.85
C PRO A 163 2.56 -5.10 1.98
N ILE A 164 2.60 -3.79 2.24
CA ILE A 164 1.73 -3.13 3.22
C ILE A 164 0.25 -3.20 2.81
N GLU A 165 -0.04 -3.30 1.52
CA GLU A 165 -1.40 -3.47 0.99
C GLU A 165 -2.05 -4.76 1.52
N ASN A 166 -1.25 -5.80 1.76
CA ASN A 166 -1.74 -7.04 2.36
C ASN A 166 -2.05 -6.84 3.86
N LEU A 167 -1.26 -6.03 4.58
CA LEU A 167 -1.56 -5.64 5.96
C LEU A 167 -2.83 -4.83 6.04
N TRP A 168 -3.01 -3.84 5.16
CA TRP A 168 -4.26 -3.11 5.04
C TRP A 168 -5.44 -4.05 4.74
N GLY A 169 -5.26 -5.05 3.89
CA GLY A 169 -6.27 -6.09 3.66
C GLY A 169 -6.66 -6.86 4.93
N ILE A 170 -5.73 -7.10 5.86
CA ILE A 170 -6.03 -7.71 7.17
C ILE A 170 -6.81 -6.74 8.05
N VAL A 171 -6.31 -5.50 8.20
CA VAL A 171 -6.94 -4.46 9.04
C VAL A 171 -8.36 -4.16 8.57
N VAL A 172 -8.57 -3.99 7.27
CA VAL A 172 -9.89 -3.75 6.69
C VAL A 172 -10.85 -4.88 7.06
N ARG A 173 -10.42 -6.15 6.98
CA ARG A 173 -11.29 -7.27 7.38
C ARG A 173 -11.67 -7.18 8.85
N GLU A 174 -10.70 -7.01 9.75
CA GLU A 174 -10.95 -6.89 11.20
C GLU A 174 -11.86 -5.70 11.55
N VAL A 175 -11.66 -4.56 10.89
CA VAL A 175 -12.41 -3.32 11.16
C VAL A 175 -13.86 -3.45 10.68
N TYR A 176 -14.10 -3.93 9.47
CA TYR A 176 -15.47 -3.93 8.92
C TYR A 176 -16.26 -5.20 9.24
N LYS A 177 -15.60 -6.36 9.36
CA LYS A 177 -16.27 -7.62 9.67
C LYS A 177 -16.46 -7.78 11.18
N ASP A 178 -15.38 -7.57 11.93
CA ASP A 178 -15.32 -7.87 13.36
C ASP A 178 -15.48 -6.61 14.23
N LYS A 179 -15.67 -5.44 13.60
CA LYS A 179 -15.89 -4.14 14.25
C LYS A 179 -14.77 -3.74 15.20
N THR A 180 -13.55 -4.22 14.93
CA THR A 180 -12.35 -3.88 15.71
C THR A 180 -11.92 -2.44 15.41
N ALA A 181 -11.45 -1.70 16.41
CA ALA A 181 -10.86 -0.39 16.18
C ALA A 181 -9.58 -0.49 15.34
N ILE A 182 -9.31 0.47 14.44
CA ILE A 182 -8.18 0.43 13.50
C ILE A 182 -6.85 0.17 14.21
N ASN A 183 -6.55 0.91 15.29
CA ASN A 183 -5.32 0.72 16.07
C ASN A 183 -5.19 -0.68 16.67
N LEU A 184 -6.31 -1.27 17.13
CA LEU A 184 -6.30 -2.63 17.68
C LEU A 184 -6.12 -3.67 16.58
N ALA A 185 -6.73 -3.47 15.42
CA ALA A 185 -6.57 -4.37 14.29
C ALA A 185 -5.12 -4.35 13.75
N TRP A 186 -4.50 -3.18 13.70
CA TRP A 186 -3.09 -3.01 13.34
C TRP A 186 -2.16 -3.69 14.35
N ALA A 187 -2.32 -3.40 15.65
CA ALA A 187 -1.48 -3.97 16.71
C ALA A 187 -1.63 -5.50 16.88
N LYS A 188 -2.70 -6.10 16.35
CA LYS A 188 -2.94 -7.55 16.38
C LYS A 188 -2.21 -8.33 15.29
N ILE A 189 -1.66 -7.65 14.28
CA ILE A 189 -0.95 -8.31 13.19
C ILE A 189 0.27 -9.02 13.78
N ASP A 190 0.34 -10.32 13.56
CA ASP A 190 1.38 -11.14 14.18
C ASP A 190 2.74 -10.96 13.47
N PRO A 191 3.86 -11.08 14.20
CA PRO A 191 5.20 -10.95 13.62
C PRO A 191 5.49 -11.95 12.51
N VAL A 192 4.88 -13.15 12.52
CA VAL A 192 5.10 -14.16 11.48
C VAL A 192 4.47 -13.72 10.15
N THR A 193 3.29 -13.09 10.19
CA THR A 193 2.69 -12.44 9.01
C THR A 193 3.60 -11.36 8.44
N ILE A 194 4.21 -10.52 9.30
CA ILE A 194 5.15 -9.48 8.88
C ILE A 194 6.36 -10.09 8.16
N GLN A 195 7.01 -11.10 8.76
CA GLN A 195 8.16 -11.77 8.13
C GLN A 195 7.78 -12.41 6.78
N ASN A 196 6.67 -13.14 6.73
CA ASN A 196 6.20 -13.79 5.51
C ASN A 196 5.96 -12.80 4.37
N LEU A 197 5.49 -11.58 4.68
CA LEU A 197 5.27 -10.53 3.69
C LEU A 197 6.58 -9.98 3.14
N VAL A 198 7.56 -9.70 4.00
CA VAL A 198 8.90 -9.27 3.57
C VAL A 198 9.56 -10.36 2.72
N GLU A 199 9.55 -11.60 3.18
CA GLU A 199 10.11 -12.76 2.47
C GLU A 199 9.37 -13.10 1.17
N SER A 200 8.15 -12.56 0.98
CA SER A 200 7.41 -12.74 -0.27
C SER A 200 7.93 -11.86 -1.41
N MET A 201 8.73 -10.81 -1.15
CA MET A 201 9.17 -9.85 -2.16
C MET A 201 9.87 -10.47 -3.37
N PRO A 202 10.85 -11.40 -3.22
CA PRO A 202 11.43 -12.08 -4.38
C PRO A 202 10.39 -12.81 -5.22
N ARG A 203 9.43 -13.50 -4.57
CA ARG A 203 8.36 -14.23 -5.26
C ARG A 203 7.37 -13.30 -5.97
N ARG A 204 7.13 -12.10 -5.44
CA ARG A 204 6.32 -11.06 -6.10
C ARG A 204 7.02 -10.57 -7.37
N CYS A 205 8.32 -10.25 -7.29
CA CYS A 205 9.11 -9.88 -8.45
C CYS A 205 9.12 -10.99 -9.51
N THR A 206 9.34 -12.25 -9.12
CA THR A 206 9.22 -13.39 -10.05
C THR A 206 7.83 -13.47 -10.68
N GLY A 207 6.77 -13.24 -9.89
CA GLY A 207 5.39 -13.19 -10.38
C GLY A 207 5.20 -12.14 -11.48
N VAL A 208 5.78 -10.95 -11.32
CA VAL A 208 5.72 -9.87 -12.34
C VAL A 208 6.41 -10.28 -13.63
N VAL A 209 7.59 -10.90 -13.55
CA VAL A 209 8.34 -11.37 -14.72
C VAL A 209 7.56 -12.44 -15.48
N VAL A 210 6.92 -13.37 -14.77
CA VAL A 210 6.16 -14.48 -15.37
C VAL A 210 4.77 -14.03 -15.88
N ALA A 211 4.17 -13.00 -15.28
CA ALA A 211 2.88 -12.48 -15.69
C ALA A 211 3.00 -11.64 -16.97
N MET A 212 2.64 -12.20 -18.13
CA MET A 212 2.36 -11.50 -19.40
C MET A 212 3.10 -10.16 -19.59
N ASN A 213 4.44 -10.17 -19.52
CA ASN A 213 5.31 -9.00 -19.73
C ASN A 213 5.14 -7.85 -18.70
N GLY A 214 4.95 -8.15 -17.41
CA GLY A 214 4.77 -7.14 -16.35
C GLY A 214 3.31 -6.92 -15.94
N GLY A 215 2.42 -7.89 -16.14
CA GLY A 215 1.03 -7.84 -15.73
C GLY A 215 0.83 -7.85 -14.20
N MET A 216 -0.44 -7.77 -13.76
CA MET A 216 -0.82 -7.92 -12.36
C MET A 216 -0.51 -9.32 -11.85
N THR A 217 -0.01 -9.43 -10.62
CA THR A 217 0.20 -10.71 -9.96
C THR A 217 -1.00 -11.08 -9.07
N LYS A 218 -0.92 -12.24 -8.41
CA LYS A 218 -1.95 -12.71 -7.47
C LYS A 218 -1.91 -12.01 -6.09
N TYR A 219 -0.89 -11.19 -5.85
CA TYR A 219 -0.57 -10.61 -4.54
C TYR A 219 -1.35 -9.33 -4.26
#